data_AF-A0A6I3ZW13-F1
#
_entry.id   AF-A0A6I3ZW13-F1
#
_cell.length_a   1.000
_cell.length_b   1.000
_cell.length_c   1.000
_cell.angle_alpha   90.00
_cell.angle_beta   90.00
_cell.angle_gamma   90.00
#
_symmetry.space_group_name_H-M   'P 1'
#
loop_
_entity.id
_entity.type
_entity.pdbx_description
1 polymer ?
#
loop_
_entity_poly.entity_id
_entity_poly.type
_entity_poly.pdbx_seq_one_letter_code
_entity_poly.pdbx_strand_id
1 'polypeptide(L)'
;MARVEWTRHEGDDVEAIVGMFICSDFPNAVRVRPSQGDGGVDIFVPGPQGFTKQRAVYQVKKYHSNLTSSQKRKITRSFHKVVEASKAEGWEIIEWHLVMPLDLTDHNLANWLKELTEDAKFPCETHGLLYCDTKAAQYPKIVDYYMRDGKERLQSAVDNLTAIIAHRVDRQPNEPLVATDVMADLASIYTALNDHDPFYRYEFGVSDSPPAPTPASADPGLVGVYAMQHDSLWVAMKIFALSMESLRERPITAQFQVAVPDGDNELQEQFQKFIDYGAPMAMPRGTVSGLLDLPGGLGGELQDASLQVIAAPQDEQADPIELIVAVVEPDSETVIASTTIRRIEQSAGQTGIRSVFTDQANLFTLEMLVQAGQLDGTMSLEVDYDLTGRRPAELIDSLKVLSAWHNPNRLAFARCYGPRDYGIVGTIPTDRSGDSARWAEVCEALAQIQDHVPVLLTMPAEMSVDEARDIMFAAKLVSGQAVPTLKSEPFTVYHDVNPPEIAREAGRTYEFLAIKTTTISLAGQEITVGKNAVFFLGRYLEIEEGLSRIEPLSDGVSVRYLGELEVTRVLARIAQEAADVELAPGEQQTDPVP
;
A
#
# COMPACT_ATOMS: atom_id res chain seq x y z
N MET A 1 -3.58 2.05 -52.83
CA MET A 1 -2.37 2.59 -52.17
C MET A 1 -2.50 4.11 -52.20
N ALA A 2 -2.76 4.74 -51.05
CA ALA A 2 -2.66 6.19 -50.96
C ALA A 2 -1.17 6.54 -50.99
N ARG A 3 -0.72 7.27 -52.01
CA ARG A 3 0.67 7.75 -52.11
C ARG A 3 0.73 9.11 -51.43
N VAL A 4 1.64 9.25 -50.47
CA VAL A 4 1.93 10.54 -49.82
C VAL A 4 3.02 11.25 -50.62
N GLU A 5 2.83 12.53 -50.95
CA GLU A 5 3.82 13.32 -51.69
C GLU A 5 4.86 13.89 -50.71
N TRP A 6 5.73 13.01 -50.19
CA TRP A 6 6.74 13.31 -49.16
C TRP A 6 7.67 14.51 -49.47
N THR A 7 7.74 14.94 -50.73
CA THR A 7 8.58 16.05 -51.22
C THR A 7 8.03 17.46 -50.94
N ARG A 8 6.78 17.60 -50.48
CA ARG A 8 6.12 18.91 -50.27
C ARG A 8 5.98 19.33 -48.80
N HIS A 9 6.50 18.55 -47.87
CA HIS A 9 6.23 18.73 -46.44
C HIS A 9 7.46 19.24 -45.68
N GLU A 10 7.21 20.00 -44.62
CA GLU A 10 8.26 20.44 -43.70
C GLU A 10 8.93 19.24 -43.04
N GLY A 11 10.23 19.36 -42.81
CA GLY A 11 11.06 18.23 -42.41
C GLY A 11 10.67 17.58 -41.08
N ASP A 12 10.11 18.36 -40.16
CA ASP A 12 9.78 17.91 -38.81
C ASP A 12 8.45 17.14 -38.78
N ASP A 13 7.53 17.44 -39.70
CA ASP A 13 6.25 16.72 -39.85
C ASP A 13 6.49 15.30 -40.39
N VAL A 14 7.44 15.14 -41.31
CA VAL A 14 7.81 13.81 -41.85
C VAL A 14 8.34 12.90 -40.75
N GLU A 15 9.20 13.41 -39.86
CA GLU A 15 9.75 12.62 -38.75
C GLU A 15 8.71 12.33 -37.67
N ALA A 16 7.75 13.23 -37.44
CA ALA A 16 6.63 13.01 -36.53
C ALA A 16 5.66 11.93 -37.05
N ILE A 17 5.29 11.98 -38.33
CA ILE A 17 4.38 11.00 -38.95
C ILE A 17 5.00 9.61 -38.94
N VAL A 18 6.23 9.47 -39.41
CA VAL A 18 6.95 8.18 -39.42
C VAL A 18 7.17 7.68 -38.00
N GLY A 19 7.46 8.57 -37.06
CA GLY A 19 7.59 8.20 -35.65
C GLY A 19 6.29 7.65 -35.06
N MET A 20 5.15 8.28 -35.36
CA MET A 20 3.84 7.83 -34.90
C MET A 20 3.42 6.49 -35.52
N PHE A 21 3.83 6.18 -36.75
CA PHE A 21 3.63 4.83 -37.31
C PHE A 21 4.32 3.77 -36.46
N ILE A 22 5.57 4.00 -36.06
CA ILE A 22 6.35 3.06 -35.25
C ILE A 22 5.73 2.91 -33.85
N CYS A 23 5.34 4.02 -33.21
CA CYS A 23 4.65 3.95 -31.91
C CYS A 23 3.26 3.29 -31.97
N SER A 24 2.62 3.32 -33.14
CA SER A 24 1.33 2.62 -33.36
C SER A 24 1.51 1.11 -33.54
N ASP A 25 2.65 0.66 -34.05
CA ASP A 25 3.01 -0.77 -34.06
C ASP A 25 3.48 -1.25 -32.67
N PHE A 26 4.11 -0.35 -31.91
CA PHE A 26 4.72 -0.65 -30.61
C PHE A 26 4.23 0.33 -29.53
N PRO A 27 3.09 0.06 -28.86
CA PRO A 27 2.47 1.00 -27.91
C PRO A 27 3.36 1.44 -26.73
N ASN A 28 4.34 0.61 -26.36
CA ASN A 28 5.30 0.90 -25.28
C ASN A 28 6.60 1.57 -25.78
N ALA A 29 6.65 1.98 -27.05
CA ALA A 29 7.79 2.67 -27.61
C ALA A 29 7.93 4.09 -27.01
N VAL A 30 9.18 4.55 -26.87
CA VAL A 30 9.52 5.85 -26.31
C VAL A 30 10.29 6.64 -27.36
N ARG A 31 9.76 7.79 -27.77
CA ARG A 31 10.44 8.74 -28.65
C ARG A 31 11.37 9.61 -27.80
N VAL A 32 12.61 9.80 -28.25
CA VAL A 32 13.61 10.64 -27.57
C VAL A 32 14.06 11.73 -28.54
N ARG A 33 13.87 12.99 -28.13
CA ARG A 33 14.40 14.16 -28.84
C ARG A 33 15.62 14.70 -28.08
N PRO A 34 16.78 14.89 -28.72
CA PRO A 34 17.95 15.44 -28.04
C PRO A 34 17.73 16.92 -27.65
N SER A 35 18.28 17.32 -26.49
CA SER A 35 18.12 18.66 -25.89
C SER A 35 18.91 19.78 -26.61
N GLN A 36 19.86 19.46 -27.50
CA GLN A 36 20.48 20.41 -28.45
C GLN A 36 20.87 19.72 -29.78
N GLY A 37 20.43 20.29 -30.91
CA GLY A 37 20.89 19.99 -32.28
C GLY A 37 19.91 19.24 -33.20
N ASP A 38 19.85 19.68 -34.47
CA ASP A 38 19.36 19.10 -35.75
C ASP A 38 18.10 18.20 -35.80
N GLY A 39 17.31 18.09 -34.74
CA GLY A 39 15.91 17.62 -34.78
C GLY A 39 15.68 16.11 -34.95
N GLY A 40 16.72 15.30 -35.13
CA GLY A 40 16.58 13.86 -35.39
C GLY A 40 15.79 13.11 -34.31
N VAL A 41 14.82 12.31 -34.74
CA VAL A 41 13.97 11.48 -33.89
C VAL A 41 14.55 10.07 -33.76
N ASP A 42 14.88 9.65 -32.54
CA ASP A 42 15.20 8.25 -32.24
C ASP A 42 14.06 7.66 -31.37
N ILE A 43 13.54 6.49 -31.72
CA ILE A 43 12.47 5.78 -31.00
C ILE A 43 13.04 4.49 -30.41
N PHE A 44 12.82 4.27 -29.12
CA PHE A 44 13.25 3.08 -28.39
C PHE A 44 12.06 2.18 -28.09
N VAL A 45 12.11 0.94 -28.57
CA VAL A 45 11.11 -0.09 -28.24
C VAL A 45 11.70 -1.02 -27.16
N PRO A 46 11.01 -1.25 -26.02
CA PRO A 46 11.49 -2.16 -24.99
C PRO A 46 11.73 -3.58 -25.53
N GLY A 47 12.87 -4.18 -25.20
CA GLY A 47 13.16 -5.58 -25.50
C GLY A 47 12.48 -6.55 -24.51
N PRO A 48 12.62 -7.87 -24.69
CA PRO A 48 12.00 -8.89 -23.84
C PRO A 48 12.35 -8.79 -22.35
N GLN A 49 13.51 -8.21 -22.01
CA GLN A 49 13.94 -8.01 -20.62
C GLN A 49 13.56 -6.62 -20.05
N GLY A 50 12.74 -5.85 -20.76
CA GLY A 50 12.26 -4.54 -20.34
C GLY A 50 13.17 -3.36 -20.73
N PHE A 51 12.61 -2.16 -20.68
CA PHE A 51 13.21 -0.92 -21.21
C PHE A 51 14.55 -0.53 -20.57
N THR A 52 14.78 -0.90 -19.30
CA THR A 52 16.02 -0.59 -18.57
C THR A 52 17.19 -1.49 -18.95
N LYS A 53 16.92 -2.66 -19.54
CA LYS A 53 17.95 -3.66 -19.88
C LYS A 53 18.17 -3.79 -21.38
N GLN A 54 17.11 -3.74 -22.18
CA GLN A 54 17.18 -4.01 -23.62
C GLN A 54 16.27 -3.08 -24.43
N ARG A 55 16.76 -2.57 -25.56
CA ARG A 55 16.02 -1.65 -26.44
C ARG A 55 16.31 -1.92 -27.92
N ALA A 56 15.26 -1.96 -28.75
CA ALA A 56 15.38 -1.81 -30.20
C ALA A 56 15.35 -0.32 -30.54
N VAL A 57 16.20 0.12 -31.47
CA VAL A 57 16.41 1.54 -31.78
C VAL A 57 15.97 1.85 -33.20
N TYR A 58 15.00 2.75 -33.36
CA TYR A 58 14.51 3.23 -34.65
C TYR A 58 14.95 4.68 -34.84
N GLN A 59 15.94 4.88 -35.71
CA GLN A 59 16.40 6.20 -36.10
C GLN A 59 15.60 6.69 -37.31
N VAL A 60 14.76 7.70 -37.10
CA VAL A 60 13.91 8.30 -38.13
C VAL A 60 14.60 9.52 -38.75
N LYS A 61 14.59 9.62 -40.07
CA LYS A 61 15.11 10.77 -40.83
C LYS A 61 14.14 11.22 -41.92
N LYS A 62 13.99 12.53 -42.08
CA LYS A 62 13.16 13.16 -43.12
C LYS A 62 13.59 13.01 -44.59
N TYR A 63 14.70 12.34 -44.87
CA TYR A 63 15.32 12.40 -46.20
C TYR A 63 14.49 11.62 -47.23
N HIS A 64 14.14 12.29 -48.34
CA HIS A 64 13.31 11.77 -49.42
C HIS A 64 14.02 11.80 -50.80
N SER A 65 15.32 12.10 -50.82
CA SER A 65 16.16 12.16 -52.03
C SER A 65 17.59 11.70 -51.70
N ASN A 66 18.37 11.30 -52.72
CA ASN A 66 19.74 10.78 -52.55
C ASN A 66 20.56 11.52 -51.47
N LEU A 67 21.08 10.75 -50.51
CA LEU A 67 21.81 11.28 -49.38
C LEU A 67 23.11 11.97 -49.80
N THR A 68 23.26 13.22 -49.39
CA THR A 68 24.50 13.97 -49.47
C THR A 68 25.52 13.50 -48.43
N SER A 69 26.80 13.78 -48.64
CA SER A 69 27.86 13.41 -47.69
C SER A 69 27.67 14.03 -46.30
N SER A 70 27.01 15.19 -46.19
CA SER A 70 26.70 15.81 -44.90
C SER A 70 25.58 15.08 -44.16
N GLN A 71 24.53 14.62 -44.85
CA GLN A 71 23.44 13.84 -44.28
C GLN A 71 23.93 12.47 -43.80
N LYS A 72 24.78 11.80 -44.60
CA LYS A 72 25.45 10.56 -44.19
C LYS A 72 26.25 10.73 -42.90
N ARG A 73 27.06 11.79 -42.80
CA ARG A 73 27.81 12.09 -41.56
C ARG A 73 26.91 12.34 -40.35
N LYS A 74 25.73 12.95 -40.54
CA LYS A 74 24.77 13.19 -39.46
C LYS A 74 24.17 11.89 -38.94
N ILE A 75 23.77 10.98 -39.83
CA ILE A 75 23.29 9.63 -39.49
C ILE A 75 24.39 8.86 -38.74
N THR A 76 25.61 8.80 -39.30
CA THR A 76 26.76 8.14 -38.68
C THR A 76 27.04 8.64 -37.27
N ARG A 77 27.06 9.96 -37.07
CA ARG A 77 27.27 10.56 -35.73
C ARG A 77 26.19 10.16 -34.75
N SER A 78 24.93 10.11 -35.19
CA SER A 78 23.80 9.76 -34.33
C SER A 78 23.82 8.27 -33.94
N PHE A 79 24.20 7.39 -34.87
CA PHE A 79 24.42 5.97 -34.59
C PHE A 79 25.51 5.76 -33.52
N HIS A 80 26.68 6.38 -33.66
CA HIS A 80 27.74 6.22 -32.66
C HIS A 80 27.33 6.76 -31.28
N LYS A 81 26.59 7.87 -31.23
CA LYS A 81 26.07 8.42 -29.97
C LYS A 81 25.15 7.46 -29.23
N VAL A 82 24.23 6.78 -29.93
CA VAL A 82 23.32 5.84 -29.26
C VAL A 82 24.06 4.59 -28.76
N VAL A 83 25.08 4.14 -29.49
CA VAL A 83 25.97 3.04 -29.05
C VAL A 83 26.79 3.43 -27.83
N GLU A 84 27.31 4.66 -27.77
CA GLU A 84 28.02 5.19 -26.60
C GLU A 84 27.09 5.33 -25.39
N ALA A 85 25.87 5.85 -25.58
CA ALA A 85 24.87 5.98 -24.52
C ALA A 85 24.47 4.62 -23.93
N SER A 86 24.24 3.61 -24.79
CA SER A 86 23.98 2.22 -24.38
C SER A 86 25.07 1.67 -23.46
N LYS A 87 26.35 1.88 -23.81
CA LYS A 87 27.48 1.43 -22.98
C LYS A 87 27.60 2.20 -21.67
N ALA A 88 27.38 3.52 -21.69
CA ALA A 88 27.51 4.37 -20.51
C ALA A 88 26.40 4.11 -19.48
N GLU A 89 25.18 3.86 -19.96
CA GLU A 89 23.99 3.64 -19.13
C GLU A 89 23.73 2.16 -18.81
N GLY A 90 24.48 1.23 -19.41
CA GLY A 90 24.46 -0.19 -19.07
C GLY A 90 23.27 -0.98 -19.63
N TRP A 91 22.65 -0.53 -20.72
CA TRP A 91 21.57 -1.25 -21.42
C TRP A 91 22.03 -1.74 -22.80
N GLU A 92 21.43 -2.80 -23.32
CA GLU A 92 21.80 -3.46 -24.58
C GLU A 92 20.90 -3.04 -25.76
N ILE A 93 21.52 -2.78 -26.92
CA ILE A 93 20.81 -2.59 -28.20
C ILE A 93 20.55 -3.98 -28.81
N ILE A 94 19.28 -4.34 -28.98
CA ILE A 94 18.90 -5.64 -29.57
C ILE A 94 18.84 -5.62 -31.10
N GLU A 95 18.48 -4.48 -31.68
CA GLU A 95 18.45 -4.22 -33.13
C GLU A 95 18.43 -2.71 -33.39
N TRP A 96 18.93 -2.29 -34.55
CA TRP A 96 18.93 -0.89 -34.99
C TRP A 96 18.31 -0.76 -36.39
N HIS A 97 17.42 0.22 -36.54
CA HIS A 97 16.63 0.45 -37.74
C HIS A 97 16.80 1.89 -38.21
N LEU A 98 17.19 2.08 -39.47
CA LEU A 98 17.19 3.39 -40.11
C LEU A 98 15.93 3.55 -40.97
N VAL A 99 15.05 4.48 -40.59
CA VAL A 99 13.76 4.68 -41.25
C VAL A 99 13.73 6.04 -41.94
N MET A 100 13.44 6.05 -43.25
CA MET A 100 13.30 7.29 -44.02
C MET A 100 12.43 7.07 -45.28
N PRO A 101 11.74 8.09 -45.81
CA PRO A 101 10.98 8.00 -47.05
C PRO A 101 11.89 8.00 -48.30
N LEU A 102 12.95 7.20 -48.27
CA LEU A 102 13.95 7.04 -49.33
C LEU A 102 14.51 5.62 -49.31
N ASP A 103 14.44 4.93 -50.44
CA ASP A 103 15.17 3.68 -50.62
C ASP A 103 16.65 3.97 -50.92
N LEU A 104 17.55 3.36 -50.14
CA LEU A 104 18.98 3.48 -50.39
C LEU A 104 19.37 2.71 -51.65
N THR A 105 20.24 3.31 -52.48
CA THR A 105 20.85 2.62 -53.63
C THR A 105 21.74 1.45 -53.18
N ASP A 106 21.87 0.41 -54.01
CA ASP A 106 22.78 -0.73 -53.76
C ASP A 106 24.20 -0.31 -53.36
N HIS A 107 24.73 0.76 -53.97
CA HIS A 107 26.04 1.30 -53.63
C HIS A 107 26.12 1.85 -52.19
N ASN A 108 25.05 2.49 -51.70
CA ASN A 108 24.97 3.01 -50.33
C ASN A 108 24.80 1.88 -49.31
N LEU A 109 24.04 0.85 -49.65
CA LEU A 109 23.86 -0.35 -48.81
C LEU A 109 25.18 -1.14 -48.69
N ALA A 110 25.82 -1.44 -49.83
CA ALA A 110 27.00 -2.30 -49.88
C ALA A 110 28.27 -1.64 -49.31
N ASN A 111 28.40 -0.31 -49.42
CA ASN A 111 29.62 0.39 -49.03
C ASN A 111 29.42 1.22 -47.76
N TRP A 112 28.56 2.25 -47.80
CA TRP A 112 28.46 3.21 -46.69
C TRP A 112 27.78 2.63 -45.44
N LEU A 113 26.62 1.97 -45.60
CA LEU A 113 25.89 1.43 -44.46
C LEU A 113 26.67 0.27 -43.83
N LYS A 114 27.23 -0.61 -44.66
CA LYS A 114 28.08 -1.72 -44.20
C LYS A 114 29.28 -1.23 -43.39
N GLU A 115 29.97 -0.18 -43.84
CA GLU A 115 31.08 0.44 -43.11
C GLU A 115 30.62 1.08 -41.79
N LEU A 116 29.45 1.75 -41.78
CA LEU A 116 28.88 2.34 -40.57
C LEU A 116 28.59 1.29 -39.49
N THR A 117 28.09 0.12 -39.88
CA THR A 117 27.59 -0.89 -38.95
C THR A 117 28.56 -2.06 -38.75
N GLU A 118 29.80 -1.99 -39.26
CA GLU A 118 30.76 -3.10 -39.23
C GLU A 118 31.08 -3.58 -37.80
N ASP A 119 31.19 -2.63 -36.86
CA ASP A 119 31.48 -2.91 -35.45
C ASP A 119 30.23 -3.22 -34.60
N ALA A 120 29.05 -3.20 -35.20
CA ALA A 120 27.80 -3.46 -34.49
C ALA A 120 27.66 -4.95 -34.17
N LYS A 121 27.43 -5.28 -32.90
CA LYS A 121 27.19 -6.67 -32.44
C LYS A 121 25.71 -7.06 -32.46
N PHE A 122 24.88 -6.27 -33.12
CA PHE A 122 23.44 -6.41 -33.20
C PHE A 122 22.97 -6.18 -34.65
N PRO A 123 21.81 -6.69 -35.06
CA PRO A 123 21.26 -6.50 -36.39
C PRO A 123 21.02 -5.03 -36.72
N CYS A 124 21.33 -4.63 -37.96
CA CYS A 124 21.10 -3.29 -38.49
C CYS A 124 20.31 -3.37 -39.80
N GLU A 125 19.13 -2.75 -39.84
CA GLU A 125 18.22 -2.79 -40.99
C GLU A 125 17.83 -1.38 -41.47
N THR A 126 17.31 -1.30 -42.70
CA THR A 126 16.81 -0.04 -43.27
C THR A 126 15.40 -0.18 -43.79
N HIS A 127 14.55 0.77 -43.43
CA HIS A 127 13.16 0.85 -43.88
C HIS A 127 12.99 2.10 -44.73
N GLY A 128 12.84 1.88 -46.05
CA GLY A 128 12.79 2.94 -47.05
C GLY A 128 11.37 3.40 -47.42
N LEU A 129 11.22 3.93 -48.63
CA LEU A 129 9.97 4.53 -49.11
C LEU A 129 8.80 3.54 -49.09
N LEU A 130 9.05 2.28 -49.46
CA LEU A 130 8.00 1.24 -49.46
C LEU A 130 7.43 0.99 -48.06
N TYR A 131 8.27 1.03 -47.02
CA TYR A 131 7.81 0.88 -45.63
C TYR A 131 6.93 2.07 -45.23
N CYS A 132 7.38 3.30 -45.49
CA CYS A 132 6.64 4.51 -45.18
C CYS A 132 5.28 4.57 -45.91
N ASP A 133 5.23 4.22 -47.20
CA ASP A 133 3.99 4.19 -47.97
C ASP A 133 3.03 3.08 -47.50
N THR A 134 3.57 1.93 -47.08
CA THR A 134 2.76 0.84 -46.50
C THR A 134 2.17 1.26 -45.16
N LYS A 135 2.95 1.91 -44.30
CA LYS A 135 2.48 2.42 -43.00
C LYS A 135 1.51 3.57 -43.14
N ALA A 136 1.71 4.48 -44.09
CA ALA A 136 0.75 5.52 -44.43
C ALA A 136 -0.60 4.96 -44.90
N ALA A 137 -0.59 3.84 -45.63
CA ALA A 137 -1.80 3.13 -46.02
C ALA A 137 -2.46 2.38 -44.84
N GLN A 138 -1.66 1.87 -43.90
CA GLN A 138 -2.13 1.16 -42.70
C GLN A 138 -2.72 2.13 -41.65
N TYR A 139 -2.14 3.34 -41.53
CA TYR A 139 -2.52 4.36 -40.56
C TYR A 139 -2.92 5.68 -41.23
N PRO A 140 -3.98 5.68 -42.07
CA PRO A 140 -4.40 6.85 -42.81
C PRO A 140 -4.80 8.02 -41.89
N LYS A 141 -5.28 7.74 -40.68
CA LYS A 141 -5.67 8.72 -39.66
C LYS A 141 -4.49 9.63 -39.23
N ILE A 142 -3.29 9.06 -39.09
CA ILE A 142 -2.08 9.82 -38.73
C ILE A 142 -1.71 10.77 -39.88
N VAL A 143 -1.78 10.29 -41.12
CA VAL A 143 -1.49 11.11 -42.30
C VAL A 143 -2.51 12.25 -42.44
N ASP A 144 -3.81 11.96 -42.28
CA ASP A 144 -4.88 12.94 -42.38
C ASP A 144 -4.78 14.02 -41.28
N TYR A 145 -4.34 13.67 -40.07
CA TYR A 145 -4.16 14.62 -38.97
C TYR A 145 -3.02 15.62 -39.21
N TYR A 146 -1.84 15.15 -39.64
CA TYR A 146 -0.66 16.01 -39.83
C TYR A 146 -0.63 16.71 -41.20
N MET A 147 -1.32 16.19 -42.22
CA MET A 147 -1.19 16.67 -43.60
C MET A 147 -2.48 17.27 -44.21
N ARG A 148 -3.62 17.29 -43.51
CA ARG A 148 -4.91 17.83 -44.00
C ARG A 148 -5.68 18.58 -42.91
N ASP A 149 -6.92 19.02 -43.22
CA ASP A 149 -7.86 19.72 -42.33
C ASP A 149 -8.50 18.81 -41.23
N GLY A 150 -7.74 17.83 -40.69
CA GLY A 150 -8.27 16.78 -39.81
C GLY A 150 -8.99 17.31 -38.55
N LYS A 151 -8.58 18.47 -38.05
CA LYS A 151 -9.19 19.16 -36.92
C LYS A 151 -10.62 19.63 -37.20
N GLU A 152 -10.92 20.02 -38.44
CA GLU A 152 -12.23 20.54 -38.86
C GLU A 152 -13.22 19.42 -39.23
N ARG A 153 -12.70 18.25 -39.65
CA ARG A 153 -13.53 17.07 -39.94
C ARG A 153 -13.97 16.31 -38.69
N LEU A 154 -13.19 16.35 -37.60
CA LEU A 154 -13.64 15.87 -36.29
C LEU A 154 -14.89 16.64 -35.82
N GLN A 155 -14.92 17.96 -36.02
CA GLN A 155 -16.09 18.80 -35.75
C GLN A 155 -17.29 18.40 -36.65
N SER A 156 -17.04 18.11 -37.93
CA SER A 156 -18.08 17.64 -38.88
C SER A 156 -18.62 16.24 -38.55
N ALA A 157 -17.82 15.37 -37.93
CA ALA A 157 -18.25 14.04 -37.47
C ALA A 157 -19.21 14.13 -36.27
N VAL A 158 -19.03 15.13 -35.40
CA VAL A 158 -19.97 15.47 -34.32
C VAL A 158 -21.32 15.95 -34.88
N ASP A 159 -21.31 16.73 -35.97
CA ASP A 159 -22.53 17.16 -36.66
C ASP A 159 -23.30 15.99 -37.30
N ASN A 160 -22.59 14.99 -37.83
CA ASN A 160 -23.17 13.74 -38.35
C ASN A 160 -23.83 12.89 -37.26
N LEU A 161 -23.29 12.93 -36.04
CA LEU A 161 -23.83 12.28 -34.84
C LEU A 161 -25.22 12.83 -34.48
N THR A 162 -25.43 14.14 -34.70
CA THR A 162 -26.73 14.82 -34.57
C THR A 162 -27.74 14.33 -35.62
N ALA A 163 -27.27 14.04 -36.84
CA ALA A 163 -28.11 13.52 -37.92
C ALA A 163 -28.57 12.06 -37.72
N ILE A 164 -27.73 11.22 -37.11
CA ILE A 164 -28.04 9.81 -36.80
C ILE A 164 -29.14 9.71 -35.73
N ILE A 165 -29.09 10.55 -34.70
CA ILE A 165 -30.16 10.66 -33.69
C ILE A 165 -31.44 11.19 -34.34
N ALA A 166 -31.33 12.13 -35.28
CA ALA A 166 -32.45 12.73 -35.99
C ALA A 166 -33.10 11.84 -37.07
N HIS A 167 -32.51 10.71 -37.47
CA HIS A 167 -33.06 9.83 -38.51
C HIS A 167 -34.07 8.78 -38.02
N ARG A 168 -34.40 8.75 -36.71
CA ARG A 168 -35.39 7.81 -36.14
C ARG A 168 -36.86 8.28 -36.27
N VAL A 169 -37.16 9.14 -37.25
CA VAL A 169 -38.49 9.78 -37.45
C VAL A 169 -39.55 8.81 -38.00
N ASP A 170 -39.16 7.64 -38.52
CA ASP A 170 -40.07 6.65 -39.12
C ASP A 170 -40.65 5.61 -38.12
N ARG A 171 -40.50 5.83 -36.81
CA ARG A 171 -41.07 4.92 -35.79
C ARG A 171 -42.58 5.12 -35.62
N GLN A 172 -43.33 4.02 -35.56
CA GLN A 172 -44.74 4.05 -35.16
C GLN A 172 -44.86 4.40 -33.66
N PRO A 173 -45.82 5.24 -33.24
CA PRO A 173 -45.92 5.76 -31.86
C PRO A 173 -46.02 4.71 -30.72
N ASN A 174 -46.28 3.44 -31.05
CA ASN A 174 -46.53 2.34 -30.10
C ASN A 174 -45.58 1.14 -30.28
N GLU A 175 -44.48 1.28 -31.00
CA GLU A 175 -43.50 0.20 -31.18
C GLU A 175 -42.49 0.20 -30.00
N PRO A 176 -42.39 -0.90 -29.22
CA PRO A 176 -41.45 -0.97 -28.11
C PRO A 176 -40.00 -0.89 -28.62
N LEU A 177 -39.16 -0.09 -27.97
CA LEU A 177 -37.72 -0.06 -28.24
C LEU A 177 -37.08 -1.31 -27.64
N VAL A 178 -36.47 -2.15 -28.48
CA VAL A 178 -35.70 -3.31 -28.03
C VAL A 178 -34.22 -2.92 -28.02
N ALA A 179 -33.44 -3.46 -27.07
CA ALA A 179 -32.03 -3.10 -26.91
C ALA A 179 -31.19 -3.31 -28.20
N THR A 180 -31.56 -4.29 -29.03
CA THR A 180 -30.91 -4.55 -30.33
C THR A 180 -31.06 -3.40 -31.33
N ASP A 181 -32.15 -2.64 -31.23
CA ASP A 181 -32.49 -1.58 -32.19
C ASP A 181 -31.52 -0.40 -32.11
N VAL A 182 -30.84 -0.23 -30.97
CA VAL A 182 -29.87 0.86 -30.75
C VAL A 182 -28.42 0.44 -30.94
N MET A 183 -28.13 -0.85 -31.10
CA MET A 183 -26.75 -1.36 -31.17
C MET A 183 -25.99 -0.82 -32.37
N ALA A 184 -26.62 -0.72 -33.54
CA ALA A 184 -26.00 -0.19 -34.75
C ALA A 184 -25.67 1.30 -34.60
N ASP A 185 -26.55 2.06 -33.93
CA ASP A 185 -26.34 3.49 -33.69
C ASP A 185 -25.23 3.70 -32.66
N LEU A 186 -25.20 2.93 -31.57
CA LEU A 186 -24.12 2.97 -30.57
C LEU A 186 -22.76 2.61 -31.20
N ALA A 187 -22.72 1.59 -32.07
CA ALA A 187 -21.52 1.24 -32.81
C ALA A 187 -21.08 2.37 -33.76
N SER A 188 -22.02 3.00 -34.45
CA SER A 188 -21.73 4.14 -35.35
C SER A 188 -21.17 5.35 -34.58
N ILE A 189 -21.72 5.63 -33.40
CA ILE A 189 -21.21 6.68 -32.49
C ILE A 189 -19.79 6.35 -32.04
N TYR A 190 -19.56 5.11 -31.60
CA TYR A 190 -18.24 4.65 -31.19
C TYR A 190 -17.20 4.80 -32.32
N THR A 191 -17.55 4.39 -33.54
CA THR A 191 -16.69 4.53 -34.71
C THR A 191 -16.42 6.00 -35.01
N ALA A 192 -17.46 6.86 -35.05
CA ALA A 192 -17.31 8.28 -35.34
C ALA A 192 -16.40 9.01 -34.34
N LEU A 193 -16.51 8.71 -33.04
CA LEU A 193 -15.66 9.29 -32.00
C LEU A 193 -14.19 8.88 -32.13
N ASN A 194 -13.93 7.66 -32.60
CA ASN A 194 -12.58 7.07 -32.66
C ASN A 194 -11.97 7.09 -34.07
N ASP A 195 -12.63 7.73 -35.03
CA ASP A 195 -12.22 7.68 -36.42
C ASP A 195 -11.11 8.67 -36.81
N HIS A 196 -10.87 9.69 -35.99
CA HIS A 196 -10.00 10.79 -36.37
C HIS A 196 -8.93 11.17 -35.34
N ASP A 197 -9.08 10.79 -34.07
CA ASP A 197 -8.06 11.09 -33.05
C ASP A 197 -6.94 10.03 -33.09
N PRO A 198 -5.68 10.40 -33.41
CA PRO A 198 -4.56 9.47 -33.44
C PRO A 198 -3.89 9.27 -32.07
N PHE A 199 -4.30 10.03 -31.04
CA PHE A 199 -3.69 10.02 -29.71
C PHE A 199 -4.58 9.33 -28.69
N TYR A 200 -5.89 9.47 -28.80
CA TYR A 200 -6.85 9.01 -27.80
C TYR A 200 -7.96 8.15 -28.40
N ARG A 201 -8.39 7.17 -27.59
CA ARG A 201 -9.58 6.36 -27.82
C ARG A 201 -10.61 6.68 -26.76
N TYR A 202 -11.86 6.75 -27.16
CA TYR A 202 -13.00 7.09 -26.32
C TYR A 202 -13.93 5.89 -26.19
N GLU A 203 -14.32 5.59 -24.96
CA GLU A 203 -15.44 4.70 -24.67
C GLU A 203 -16.49 5.48 -23.88
N PHE A 204 -17.76 5.27 -24.17
CA PHE A 204 -18.84 5.92 -23.44
C PHE A 204 -19.75 4.90 -22.76
N GLY A 205 -20.33 5.31 -21.64
CA GLY A 205 -21.26 4.51 -20.87
C GLY A 205 -22.35 5.38 -20.26
N VAL A 206 -23.50 4.76 -19.98
CA VAL A 206 -24.61 5.40 -19.27
C VAL A 206 -24.97 4.55 -18.07
N SER A 207 -25.10 5.19 -16.90
CA SER A 207 -25.43 4.54 -15.63
C SER A 207 -26.42 5.37 -14.81
N ASP A 208 -27.03 4.75 -13.81
CA ASP A 208 -27.86 5.41 -12.79
C ASP A 208 -27.01 6.02 -11.65
N SER A 209 -25.78 5.54 -11.49
CA SER A 209 -24.81 6.06 -10.52
C SER A 209 -23.67 6.83 -11.19
N PRO A 210 -23.03 7.80 -10.51
CA PRO A 210 -21.79 8.40 -11.00
C PRO A 210 -20.68 7.34 -11.17
N PRO A 211 -19.69 7.58 -12.04
CA PRO A 211 -18.51 6.72 -12.09
C PRO A 211 -17.81 6.67 -10.73
N ALA A 212 -17.18 5.54 -10.41
CA ALA A 212 -16.38 5.41 -9.21
C ALA A 212 -15.25 6.46 -9.23
N PRO A 213 -14.95 7.11 -8.09
CA PRO A 213 -13.90 8.13 -8.01
C PRO A 213 -12.51 7.58 -8.27
N THR A 214 -12.29 6.28 -8.00
CA THR A 214 -11.06 5.57 -8.32
C THR A 214 -11.29 4.68 -9.55
N PRO A 215 -10.51 4.83 -10.64
CA PRO A 215 -10.62 3.97 -11.79
C PRO A 215 -10.23 2.52 -11.44
N ALA A 216 -10.91 1.54 -12.01
CA ALA A 216 -10.54 0.14 -11.84
C ALA A 216 -9.16 -0.13 -12.48
N SER A 217 -8.32 -0.93 -11.80
CA SER A 217 -6.99 -1.34 -12.28
C SER A 217 -7.01 -2.04 -13.67
N ALA A 218 -8.18 -2.52 -14.11
CA ALA A 218 -8.37 -3.33 -15.30
C ALA A 218 -8.43 -2.57 -16.65
N ASP A 219 -8.24 -1.24 -16.67
CA ASP A 219 -8.33 -0.42 -17.88
C ASP A 219 -6.95 0.13 -18.34
N PRO A 220 -6.08 -0.69 -18.97
CA PRO A 220 -4.78 -0.24 -19.47
C PRO A 220 -4.88 0.97 -20.40
N GLY A 221 -4.06 2.00 -20.13
CA GLY A 221 -4.03 3.22 -20.92
C GLY A 221 -5.14 4.22 -20.62
N LEU A 222 -6.02 3.96 -19.64
CA LEU A 222 -7.00 4.96 -19.19
C LEU A 222 -6.29 6.15 -18.54
N VAL A 223 -6.58 7.35 -19.04
CA VAL A 223 -5.94 8.60 -18.59
C VAL A 223 -6.93 9.66 -18.12
N GLY A 224 -8.23 9.41 -18.27
CA GLY A 224 -9.26 10.28 -17.73
C GLY A 224 -10.66 9.70 -17.89
N VAL A 225 -11.55 10.08 -16.98
CA VAL A 225 -12.99 9.84 -17.09
C VAL A 225 -13.68 11.19 -16.95
N TYR A 226 -14.42 11.58 -17.99
CA TYR A 226 -15.30 12.74 -17.96
C TYR A 226 -16.73 12.27 -17.79
N ALA A 227 -17.48 12.79 -16.82
CA ALA A 227 -18.86 12.40 -16.64
C ALA A 227 -19.76 13.59 -16.37
N MET A 228 -20.96 13.55 -16.95
CA MET A 228 -22.01 14.53 -16.73
C MET A 228 -23.29 13.83 -16.29
N GLN A 229 -23.96 14.42 -15.32
CA GLN A 229 -25.32 14.04 -14.98
C GLN A 229 -26.29 14.73 -15.94
N HIS A 230 -27.16 13.95 -16.57
CA HIS A 230 -28.29 14.42 -17.35
C HIS A 230 -29.56 13.80 -16.78
N ASP A 231 -30.43 14.64 -16.21
CA ASP A 231 -31.57 14.20 -15.38
C ASP A 231 -31.14 13.26 -14.23
N SER A 232 -31.58 12.00 -14.26
CA SER A 232 -31.23 10.96 -13.29
C SER A 232 -30.15 10.00 -13.77
N LEU A 233 -29.56 10.23 -14.95
CA LEU A 233 -28.56 9.35 -15.55
C LEU A 233 -27.21 10.04 -15.63
N TRP A 234 -26.16 9.25 -15.52
CA TRP A 234 -24.78 9.67 -15.71
C TRP A 234 -24.32 9.20 -17.08
N VAL A 235 -23.80 10.12 -17.88
CA VAL A 235 -23.10 9.81 -19.13
C VAL A 235 -21.62 10.00 -18.88
N ALA A 236 -20.86 8.91 -18.97
CA ALA A 236 -19.43 8.90 -18.75
C ALA A 236 -18.68 8.63 -20.06
N MET A 237 -17.59 9.35 -20.27
CA MET A 237 -16.63 9.18 -21.35
C MET A 237 -15.27 8.83 -20.75
N LYS A 238 -14.82 7.60 -21.00
CA LYS A 238 -13.47 7.14 -20.68
C LYS A 238 -12.52 7.51 -21.82
N ILE A 239 -11.36 8.04 -21.45
CA ILE A 239 -10.34 8.53 -22.37
C ILE A 239 -9.10 7.65 -22.21
N PHE A 240 -8.73 6.94 -23.25
CA PHE A 240 -7.57 6.05 -23.27
C PHE A 240 -6.47 6.63 -24.14
N ALA A 241 -5.26 6.78 -23.61
CA ALA A 241 -4.09 7.08 -24.42
C ALA A 241 -3.71 5.85 -25.26
N LEU A 242 -3.54 6.02 -26.56
CA LEU A 242 -3.16 4.92 -27.46
C LEU A 242 -1.70 4.49 -27.29
N SER A 243 -0.85 5.40 -26.82
CA SER A 243 0.56 5.14 -26.48
C SER A 243 1.07 6.15 -25.45
N MET A 244 2.23 5.90 -24.85
CA MET A 244 2.88 6.87 -23.96
C MET A 244 3.25 8.19 -24.68
N GLU A 245 3.54 8.14 -25.98
CA GLU A 245 3.83 9.34 -26.78
C GLU A 245 2.59 10.21 -27.00
N SER A 246 1.39 9.63 -26.98
CA SER A 246 0.14 10.39 -27.05
C SER A 246 0.05 11.46 -25.96
N LEU A 247 0.57 11.16 -24.77
CA LEU A 247 0.62 12.09 -23.63
C LEU A 247 1.67 13.20 -23.78
N ARG A 248 2.63 13.04 -24.70
CA ARG A 248 3.67 14.04 -24.98
C ARG A 248 3.28 14.94 -26.15
N GLU A 249 2.73 14.36 -27.21
CA GLU A 249 2.30 15.08 -28.42
C GLU A 249 1.00 15.86 -28.21
N ARG A 250 0.05 15.29 -27.43
CA ARG A 250 -1.19 15.96 -27.05
C ARG A 250 -1.42 15.80 -25.54
N PRO A 251 -0.66 16.49 -24.68
CA PRO A 251 -0.80 16.35 -23.24
C PRO A 251 -2.20 16.77 -22.76
N ILE A 252 -2.70 16.07 -21.74
CA ILE A 252 -3.84 16.53 -20.94
C ILE A 252 -3.30 17.56 -19.97
N THR A 253 -3.87 18.77 -19.99
CA THR A 253 -3.40 19.87 -19.15
C THR A 253 -4.54 20.50 -18.38
N ALA A 254 -4.21 21.05 -17.22
CA ALA A 254 -5.17 21.79 -16.42
C ALA A 254 -4.49 23.00 -15.79
N GLN A 255 -5.22 24.10 -15.71
CA GLN A 255 -4.81 25.31 -15.02
C GLN A 255 -5.90 25.65 -14.01
N PHE A 256 -5.56 25.62 -12.73
CA PHE A 256 -6.50 25.88 -11.66
C PHE A 256 -6.06 27.07 -10.82
N GLN A 257 -7.02 27.91 -10.46
CA GLN A 257 -6.93 28.85 -9.37
C GLN A 257 -7.65 28.24 -8.17
N VAL A 258 -6.94 28.16 -7.05
CA VAL A 258 -7.43 27.61 -5.79
C VAL A 258 -7.56 28.73 -4.78
N ALA A 259 -8.71 28.84 -4.13
CA ALA A 259 -9.01 29.83 -3.11
C ALA A 259 -9.26 29.12 -1.77
N VAL A 260 -8.39 29.39 -0.80
CA VAL A 260 -8.59 28.95 0.59
C VAL A 260 -9.32 30.06 1.33
N PRO A 261 -10.51 29.82 1.92
CA PRO A 261 -11.25 30.84 2.66
C PRO A 261 -10.44 31.39 3.85
N ASP A 262 -10.57 32.70 4.10
CA ASP A 262 -9.92 33.34 5.25
C ASP A 262 -10.38 32.69 6.57
N GLY A 263 -9.40 32.27 7.39
CA GLY A 263 -9.65 31.64 8.69
C GLY A 263 -9.75 30.11 8.66
N ASP A 264 -9.69 29.47 7.50
CA ASP A 264 -9.63 28.01 7.36
C ASP A 264 -8.17 27.51 7.36
N ASN A 265 -7.57 27.51 8.55
CA ASN A 265 -6.17 27.09 8.74
C ASN A 265 -5.97 25.61 8.40
N GLU A 266 -6.98 24.76 8.62
CA GLU A 266 -6.88 23.33 8.34
C GLU A 266 -6.79 23.07 6.84
N LEU A 267 -7.66 23.71 6.04
CA LEU A 267 -7.60 23.61 4.59
C LEU A 267 -6.32 24.23 4.03
N GLN A 268 -5.83 25.31 4.65
CA GLN A 268 -4.54 25.92 4.29
C GLN A 268 -3.38 24.95 4.53
N GLU A 269 -3.33 24.29 5.69
CA GLU A 269 -2.29 23.30 6.03
C GLU A 269 -2.35 22.09 5.10
N GLN A 270 -3.55 21.57 4.80
CA GLN A 270 -3.74 20.48 3.83
C GLN A 270 -3.25 20.85 2.43
N PHE A 271 -3.60 22.05 1.96
CA PHE A 271 -3.15 22.53 0.64
C PHE A 271 -1.63 22.70 0.60
N GLN A 272 -1.03 23.28 1.64
CA GLN A 272 0.42 23.44 1.73
C GLN A 272 1.13 22.08 1.76
N LYS A 273 0.59 21.11 2.51
CA LYS A 273 1.12 19.73 2.57
C LYS A 273 1.04 19.01 1.21
N PHE A 274 0.00 19.26 0.42
CA PHE A 274 -0.06 18.80 -0.97
C PHE A 274 1.04 19.43 -1.83
N ILE A 275 1.23 20.74 -1.77
CA ILE A 275 2.28 21.42 -2.56
C ILE A 275 3.67 20.92 -2.18
N ASP A 276 3.96 20.79 -0.88
CA ASP A 276 5.29 20.45 -0.39
C ASP A 276 5.62 18.97 -0.55
N TYR A 277 4.66 18.08 -0.26
CA TYR A 277 4.90 16.64 -0.13
C TYR A 277 3.99 15.76 -1.02
N GLY A 278 3.10 16.36 -1.82
CA GLY A 278 2.18 15.63 -2.70
C GLY A 278 1.05 14.92 -1.94
N ALA A 279 0.79 15.28 -0.69
CA ALA A 279 -0.23 14.64 0.13
C ALA A 279 -1.63 14.72 -0.50
N PRO A 280 -2.49 13.71 -0.32
CA PRO A 280 -3.89 13.78 -0.73
C PRO A 280 -4.58 15.02 -0.16
N MET A 281 -5.48 15.60 -0.93
CA MET A 281 -6.19 16.82 -0.52
C MET A 281 -7.58 16.89 -1.16
N ALA A 282 -8.50 17.60 -0.50
CA ALA A 282 -9.83 17.84 -1.01
C ALA A 282 -10.18 19.33 -0.86
N MET A 283 -10.38 20.01 -1.99
CA MET A 283 -10.89 21.37 -2.07
C MET A 283 -12.41 21.35 -2.19
N PRO A 284 -13.16 22.00 -1.29
CA PRO A 284 -14.62 22.00 -1.32
C PRO A 284 -15.17 22.78 -2.52
N ARG A 285 -16.43 22.53 -2.86
CA ARG A 285 -17.11 23.22 -3.96
C ARG A 285 -17.05 24.75 -3.77
N GLY A 286 -16.73 25.49 -4.82
CA GLY A 286 -16.62 26.95 -4.78
C GLY A 286 -15.19 27.46 -4.57
N THR A 287 -14.22 26.58 -4.31
CA THR A 287 -12.82 26.98 -4.04
C THR A 287 -11.90 26.81 -5.23
N VAL A 288 -12.39 26.21 -6.33
CA VAL A 288 -11.58 25.94 -7.53
C VAL A 288 -12.25 26.54 -8.75
N SER A 289 -11.48 27.27 -9.54
CA SER A 289 -11.84 27.74 -10.88
C SER A 289 -10.67 27.51 -11.83
N GLY A 290 -10.90 27.51 -13.15
CA GLY A 290 -9.81 27.35 -14.09
C GLY A 290 -10.22 26.81 -15.45
N LEU A 291 -9.25 26.23 -16.15
CA LEU A 291 -9.42 25.64 -17.47
C LEU A 291 -8.88 24.21 -17.46
N LEU A 292 -9.70 23.27 -17.90
CA LEU A 292 -9.31 21.89 -18.11
C LEU A 292 -9.26 21.60 -19.61
N ASP A 293 -8.15 21.09 -20.10
CA ASP A 293 -7.95 20.74 -21.50
C ASP A 293 -7.92 19.21 -21.67
N LEU A 294 -9.10 18.65 -21.92
CA LEU A 294 -9.29 17.23 -22.26
C LEU A 294 -9.43 17.06 -23.78
N PRO A 295 -8.97 15.93 -24.33
CA PRO A 295 -9.11 15.63 -25.74
C PRO A 295 -10.59 15.38 -26.10
N GLY A 296 -10.93 15.47 -27.39
CA GLY A 296 -12.31 15.25 -27.87
C GLY A 296 -13.29 16.37 -27.52
N GLY A 297 -12.81 17.54 -27.06
CA GLY A 297 -13.65 18.69 -26.73
C GLY A 297 -14.37 18.58 -25.38
N LEU A 298 -13.98 17.64 -24.52
CA LEU A 298 -14.58 17.38 -23.20
C LEU A 298 -14.08 18.33 -22.11
N GLY A 299 -13.09 19.17 -22.42
CA GLY A 299 -12.57 20.18 -21.52
C GLY A 299 -13.45 21.43 -21.44
N GLY A 300 -12.94 22.46 -20.79
CA GLY A 300 -13.61 23.75 -20.71
C GLY A 300 -13.27 24.54 -19.45
N GLU A 301 -13.94 25.67 -19.31
CA GLU A 301 -13.86 26.49 -18.11
C GLU A 301 -14.59 25.82 -16.95
N LEU A 302 -13.96 25.83 -15.78
CA LEU A 302 -14.51 25.38 -14.52
C LEU A 302 -14.72 26.59 -13.63
N GLN A 303 -15.92 26.71 -13.07
CA GLN A 303 -16.28 27.72 -12.08
C GLN A 303 -16.98 27.02 -10.92
N ASP A 304 -16.79 27.56 -9.72
CA ASP A 304 -17.35 27.02 -8.47
C ASP A 304 -17.15 25.50 -8.29
N ALA A 305 -15.99 24.99 -8.70
CA ALA A 305 -15.66 23.58 -8.69
C ALA A 305 -15.10 23.13 -7.34
N SER A 306 -15.07 21.81 -7.15
CA SER A 306 -14.30 21.11 -6.11
C SER A 306 -13.16 20.32 -6.77
N LEU A 307 -12.08 20.08 -6.05
CA LEU A 307 -10.95 19.27 -6.51
C LEU A 307 -10.62 18.21 -5.46
N GLN A 308 -10.42 16.97 -5.88
CA GLN A 308 -9.90 15.92 -5.00
C GLN A 308 -8.64 15.34 -5.62
N VAL A 309 -7.57 15.30 -4.82
CA VAL A 309 -6.33 14.60 -5.14
C VAL A 309 -6.22 13.44 -4.17
N ILE A 310 -6.08 12.23 -4.71
CA ILE A 310 -5.95 10.99 -3.95
C ILE A 310 -4.54 10.43 -4.10
N ALA A 311 -4.14 9.54 -3.18
CA ALA A 311 -2.91 8.78 -3.33
C ALA A 311 -2.99 7.92 -4.60
N ALA A 312 -1.91 7.86 -5.38
CA ALA A 312 -1.82 6.94 -6.48
C ALA A 312 -1.90 5.49 -5.94
N PRO A 313 -2.67 4.59 -6.58
CA PRO A 313 -2.69 3.20 -6.19
C PRO A 313 -1.28 2.63 -6.28
N GLN A 314 -0.86 1.88 -5.26
CA GLN A 314 0.43 1.20 -5.28
C GLN A 314 0.45 0.14 -6.39
N ASP A 315 1.60 -0.01 -7.03
CA ASP A 315 1.85 -1.14 -7.94
C ASP A 315 1.85 -2.43 -7.10
N GLU A 316 0.82 -3.26 -7.26
CA GLU A 316 0.71 -4.55 -6.56
C GLU A 316 1.90 -5.49 -6.83
N GLN A 317 2.67 -5.24 -7.90
CA GLN A 317 3.84 -6.03 -8.27
C GLN A 317 5.15 -5.51 -7.65
N ALA A 318 5.15 -4.33 -7.04
CA ALA A 318 6.33 -3.80 -6.37
C ALA A 318 6.54 -4.47 -5.00
N ASP A 319 7.79 -4.80 -4.67
CA ASP A 319 8.12 -5.37 -3.36
C ASP A 319 7.69 -4.40 -2.24
N PRO A 320 6.97 -4.89 -1.22
CA PRO A 320 6.53 -4.04 -0.11
C PRO A 320 7.75 -3.49 0.62
N ILE A 321 7.75 -2.17 0.83
CA ILE A 321 8.80 -1.54 1.64
C ILE A 321 8.41 -1.68 3.10
N GLU A 322 9.17 -2.54 3.80
CA GLU A 322 9.04 -2.79 5.23
C GLU A 322 10.23 -2.22 5.99
N LEU A 323 9.95 -1.67 7.17
CA LEU A 323 10.93 -1.20 8.13
C LEU A 323 10.59 -1.73 9.53
N ILE A 324 11.59 -1.81 10.39
CA ILE A 324 11.37 -1.98 11.82
C ILE A 324 11.31 -0.58 12.42
N VAL A 325 10.21 -0.29 13.13
CA VAL A 325 10.13 0.85 14.03
C VAL A 325 10.40 0.36 15.44
N ALA A 326 11.30 1.04 16.15
CA ALA A 326 11.65 0.76 17.52
C ALA A 326 11.51 2.01 18.39
N VAL A 327 11.13 1.81 19.64
CA VAL A 327 11.24 2.81 20.69
C VAL A 327 12.47 2.46 21.52
N VAL A 328 13.36 3.42 21.69
CA VAL A 328 14.61 3.28 22.44
C VAL A 328 14.64 4.22 23.64
N GLU A 329 15.45 3.87 24.63
CA GLU A 329 15.66 4.70 25.81
C GLU A 329 16.21 6.10 25.46
N PRO A 330 15.97 7.12 26.32
CA PRO A 330 16.43 8.49 26.08
C PRO A 330 17.95 8.62 25.94
N ASP A 331 18.69 7.89 26.77
CA ASP A 331 20.15 8.04 26.94
C ASP A 331 20.93 6.80 26.50
N SER A 332 20.27 5.81 25.88
CA SER A 332 20.90 4.57 25.43
C SER A 332 20.33 4.09 24.09
N GLU A 333 21.01 3.14 23.45
CA GLU A 333 20.52 2.46 22.24
C GLU A 333 19.70 1.20 22.58
N THR A 334 19.31 1.04 23.85
CA THR A 334 18.51 -0.11 24.28
C THR A 334 17.10 0.01 23.74
N VAL A 335 16.68 -1.02 23.00
CA VAL A 335 15.33 -1.13 22.46
C VAL A 335 14.37 -1.52 23.57
N ILE A 336 13.36 -0.68 23.81
CA ILE A 336 12.25 -0.92 24.73
C ILE A 336 11.21 -1.82 24.06
N ALA A 337 10.84 -1.46 22.83
CA ALA A 337 9.85 -2.17 22.03
C ALA A 337 10.11 -1.95 20.54
N SER A 338 9.69 -2.89 19.70
CA SER A 338 9.79 -2.75 18.25
C SER A 338 8.71 -3.53 17.54
N THR A 339 8.25 -3.05 16.39
CA THR A 339 7.33 -3.76 15.49
C THR A 339 7.73 -3.50 14.03
N THR A 340 7.18 -4.29 13.12
CA THR A 340 7.36 -4.09 11.68
C THR A 340 6.29 -3.12 11.17
N ILE A 341 6.68 -2.19 10.31
CA ILE A 341 5.80 -1.27 9.61
C ILE A 341 5.96 -1.44 8.10
N ARG A 342 4.85 -1.35 7.37
CA ARG A 342 4.80 -1.50 5.91
C ARG A 342 4.28 -0.21 5.29
N ARG A 343 4.95 0.26 4.24
CA ARG A 343 4.54 1.49 3.55
C ARG A 343 3.27 1.26 2.73
N ILE A 344 2.21 2.00 3.03
CA ILE A 344 0.93 1.94 2.33
C ILE A 344 0.73 3.09 1.34
N GLU A 345 1.41 4.23 1.54
CA GLU A 345 1.37 5.36 0.60
C GLU A 345 2.73 6.02 0.46
N GLN A 346 3.00 6.55 -0.72
CA GLN A 346 4.12 7.46 -0.96
C GLN A 346 3.69 8.53 -1.96
N SER A 347 4.01 9.78 -1.65
CA SER A 347 3.85 10.91 -2.56
C SER A 347 5.07 11.83 -2.49
N ALA A 348 5.26 12.61 -3.54
CA ALA A 348 6.29 13.63 -3.59
C ALA A 348 5.66 14.93 -4.06
N GLY A 349 6.05 16.03 -3.41
CA GLY A 349 5.67 17.38 -3.81
C GLY A 349 6.88 18.14 -4.33
N GLN A 350 6.80 19.46 -4.29
CA GLN A 350 7.86 20.33 -4.79
C GLN A 350 9.11 20.32 -3.91
N THR A 351 8.94 20.09 -2.60
CA THR A 351 10.00 20.31 -1.61
C THR A 351 10.36 19.04 -0.82
N GLY A 352 9.51 18.02 -0.82
CA GLY A 352 9.74 16.82 -0.03
C GLY A 352 8.94 15.59 -0.45
N ILE A 353 9.14 14.54 0.32
CA ILE A 353 8.49 13.23 0.18
C ILE A 353 7.64 12.98 1.42
N ARG A 354 6.42 12.49 1.20
CA ARG A 354 5.57 11.92 2.23
C ARG A 354 5.56 10.41 2.08
N SER A 355 5.77 9.71 3.19
CA SER A 355 5.59 8.27 3.29
C SER A 355 4.64 7.94 4.43
N VAL A 356 3.69 7.04 4.17
CA VAL A 356 2.73 6.56 5.18
C VAL A 356 2.95 5.09 5.38
N PHE A 357 3.10 4.68 6.63
CA PHE A 357 3.30 3.31 7.02
C PHE A 357 2.18 2.87 7.95
N THR A 358 1.76 1.62 7.83
CA THR A 358 0.92 0.97 8.84
C THR A 358 1.74 -0.11 9.53
N ASP A 359 1.54 -0.32 10.82
CA ASP A 359 2.19 -1.43 11.50
C ASP A 359 1.61 -2.78 11.06
N GLN A 360 2.36 -3.85 11.32
CA GLN A 360 1.99 -5.20 10.92
C GLN A 360 0.64 -5.64 11.52
N ALA A 361 0.26 -5.10 12.67
CA ALA A 361 -1.02 -5.36 13.31
C ALA A 361 -2.10 -4.32 12.97
N ASN A 362 -1.87 -3.36 12.06
CA ASN A 362 -2.84 -2.30 11.70
C ASN A 362 -3.46 -1.62 12.94
N LEU A 363 -2.67 -1.40 13.99
CA LEU A 363 -3.05 -0.65 15.18
C LEU A 363 -2.74 0.84 15.07
N PHE A 364 -1.78 1.22 14.23
CA PHE A 364 -1.41 2.60 14.03
C PHE A 364 -0.89 2.87 12.62
N THR A 365 -0.99 4.13 12.23
CA THR A 365 -0.44 4.68 11.01
C THR A 365 0.61 5.72 11.37
N LEU A 366 1.80 5.59 10.77
CA LEU A 366 2.90 6.51 10.93
C LEU A 366 3.11 7.26 9.60
N GLU A 367 2.91 8.57 9.64
CA GLU A 367 3.20 9.45 8.52
C GLU A 367 4.53 10.16 8.76
N MET A 368 5.37 10.16 7.72
CA MET A 368 6.70 10.77 7.72
C MET A 368 6.78 11.77 6.57
N LEU A 369 7.13 13.02 6.89
CA LEU A 369 7.38 14.09 5.92
C LEU A 369 8.86 14.46 5.96
N VAL A 370 9.57 14.25 4.85
CA VAL A 370 11.02 14.48 4.76
C VAL A 370 11.28 15.48 3.64
N GLN A 371 12.03 16.55 3.93
CA GLN A 371 12.44 17.51 2.90
C GLN A 371 13.55 16.92 2.00
N ALA A 372 13.53 17.28 0.73
CA ALA A 372 14.52 16.80 -0.23
C ALA A 372 15.94 17.24 0.18
N GLY A 373 16.84 16.26 0.35
CA GLY A 373 18.23 16.51 0.76
C GLY A 373 18.44 16.73 2.26
N GLN A 374 17.40 16.60 3.09
CA GLN A 374 17.52 16.55 4.54
C GLN A 374 17.24 15.13 5.07
N LEU A 375 17.92 14.77 6.15
CA LEU A 375 17.64 13.53 6.90
C LEU A 375 16.62 13.75 8.02
N ASP A 376 16.40 15.01 8.41
CA ASP A 376 15.43 15.40 9.42
C ASP A 376 14.05 15.58 8.77
N GLY A 377 13.03 15.02 9.42
CA GLY A 377 11.64 15.07 8.95
C GLY A 377 10.67 15.21 10.12
N THR A 378 9.42 15.54 9.81
CA THR A 378 8.34 15.52 10.79
C THR A 378 7.63 14.18 10.74
N MET A 379 7.14 13.74 11.90
CA MET A 379 6.47 12.46 12.07
C MET A 379 5.16 12.68 12.81
N SER A 380 4.11 12.04 12.33
CA SER A 380 2.78 12.05 12.93
C SER A 380 2.31 10.61 13.11
N LEU A 381 1.78 10.32 14.29
CA LEU A 381 1.23 9.01 14.62
C LEU A 381 -0.28 9.14 14.74
N GLU A 382 -1.00 8.34 13.97
CA GLU A 382 -2.43 8.16 14.09
C GLU A 382 -2.70 6.77 14.69
N VAL A 383 -3.54 6.71 15.71
CA VAL A 383 -3.87 5.48 16.43
C VAL A 383 -5.39 5.33 16.40
N ASP A 384 -5.86 4.38 15.62
CA ASP A 384 -7.25 3.94 15.60
C ASP A 384 -7.24 2.42 15.43
N TYR A 385 -7.73 1.71 16.44
CA TYR A 385 -7.68 0.26 16.41
C TYR A 385 -8.86 -0.39 17.12
N ASP A 386 -9.32 -1.48 16.50
CA ASP A 386 -10.22 -2.44 17.12
C ASP A 386 -9.45 -3.74 17.39
N LEU A 387 -9.43 -4.15 18.67
CA LEU A 387 -8.79 -5.40 19.08
C LEU A 387 -9.76 -6.58 18.92
N THR A 388 -11.06 -6.35 18.80
CA THR A 388 -12.12 -7.37 18.88
C THR A 388 -11.91 -8.52 17.88
N GLY A 389 -12.01 -9.75 18.36
CA GLY A 389 -11.89 -10.96 17.54
C GLY A 389 -10.48 -11.28 17.06
N ARG A 390 -9.49 -10.44 17.38
CA ARG A 390 -8.11 -10.62 16.94
C ARG A 390 -7.33 -11.53 17.87
N ARG A 391 -6.30 -12.19 17.34
CA ARG A 391 -5.43 -13.08 18.11
C ARG A 391 -4.48 -12.27 18.99
N PRO A 392 -4.45 -12.49 20.31
CA PRO A 392 -3.61 -11.72 21.23
C PRO A 392 -2.13 -11.66 20.83
N ALA A 393 -1.56 -12.79 20.40
CA ALA A 393 -0.14 -12.89 20.04
C ALA A 393 0.28 -11.95 18.89
N GLU A 394 -0.64 -11.60 17.99
CA GLU A 394 -0.37 -10.72 16.83
C GLU A 394 -0.34 -9.23 17.20
N LEU A 395 -0.75 -8.88 18.43
CA LEU A 395 -0.96 -7.49 18.86
C LEU A 395 0.14 -6.99 19.79
N ILE A 396 0.88 -7.91 20.43
CA ILE A 396 1.79 -7.63 21.56
C ILE A 396 2.83 -6.58 21.18
N ASP A 397 3.56 -6.80 20.09
CA ASP A 397 4.70 -5.95 19.71
C ASP A 397 4.24 -4.52 19.36
N SER A 398 3.15 -4.38 18.61
CA SER A 398 2.59 -3.08 18.27
C SER A 398 2.01 -2.35 19.49
N LEU A 399 1.32 -3.06 20.41
CA LEU A 399 0.83 -2.47 21.65
C LEU A 399 1.98 -2.04 22.59
N LYS A 400 3.08 -2.78 22.63
CA LYS A 400 4.29 -2.40 23.36
C LYS A 400 4.93 -1.15 22.79
N VAL A 401 5.03 -1.04 21.46
CA VAL A 401 5.50 0.18 20.79
C VAL A 401 4.61 1.37 21.18
N LEU A 402 3.29 1.22 21.10
CA LEU A 402 2.34 2.27 21.52
C LEU A 402 2.41 2.60 23.02
N SER A 403 2.72 1.62 23.87
CA SER A 403 2.94 1.83 25.31
C SER A 403 4.21 2.62 25.59
N ALA A 404 5.27 2.40 24.81
CA ALA A 404 6.54 3.10 24.96
C ALA A 404 6.57 4.46 24.23
N TRP A 405 5.54 4.79 23.44
CA TRP A 405 5.46 6.01 22.63
C TRP A 405 5.18 7.28 23.47
N HIS A 406 6.17 7.74 24.23
CA HIS A 406 6.10 8.97 25.01
C HIS A 406 7.51 9.53 25.27
N ASN A 407 7.60 10.83 25.55
CA ASN A 407 8.82 11.44 26.05
C ASN A 407 9.17 10.90 27.44
N PRO A 408 10.46 10.72 27.78
CA PRO A 408 11.65 11.11 27.00
C PRO A 408 12.17 10.03 26.02
N ASN A 409 11.41 8.97 25.72
CA ASN A 409 11.87 7.92 24.79
C ASN A 409 12.06 8.47 23.36
N ARG A 410 12.82 7.74 22.54
CA ARG A 410 13.16 8.12 21.17
C ARG A 410 12.72 7.06 20.17
N LEU A 411 12.51 7.46 18.93
CA LEU A 411 12.19 6.55 17.83
C LEU A 411 13.43 6.15 17.07
N ALA A 412 13.47 4.91 16.62
CA ALA A 412 14.54 4.39 15.81
C ALA A 412 14.03 3.52 14.66
N PHE A 413 14.69 3.59 13.50
CA PHE A 413 14.33 2.82 12.30
C PHE A 413 15.45 1.90 11.87
N ALA A 414 15.09 0.66 11.51
CA ALA A 414 16.03 -0.32 10.96
C ALA A 414 15.42 -1.06 9.76
N ARG A 415 16.26 -1.71 8.97
CA ARG A 415 15.83 -2.63 7.92
C ARG A 415 15.32 -3.93 8.54
N CYS A 416 14.36 -4.58 7.88
CA CYS A 416 13.87 -5.90 8.30
C CYS A 416 14.88 -7.05 8.07
N TYR A 417 16.01 -6.78 7.41
CA TYR A 417 17.03 -7.78 7.08
C TYR A 417 18.44 -7.27 7.35
N GLY A 418 19.34 -8.22 7.63
CA GLY A 418 20.72 -7.95 8.01
C GLY A 418 20.88 -7.62 9.51
N PRO A 419 22.07 -7.18 9.92
CA PRO A 419 22.29 -6.70 11.28
C PRO A 419 21.32 -5.56 11.62
N ARG A 420 20.76 -5.59 12.83
CA ARG A 420 19.91 -4.50 13.32
C ARG A 420 20.78 -3.28 13.59
N ASP A 421 20.77 -2.36 12.64
CA ASP A 421 21.42 -1.07 12.71
C ASP A 421 20.33 0.01 12.66
N TYR A 422 20.16 0.70 13.78
CA TYR A 422 19.13 1.71 13.98
C TYR A 422 19.65 3.07 13.52
N GLY A 423 19.61 3.31 12.21
CA GLY A 423 20.33 4.42 11.57
C GLY A 423 19.69 5.81 11.67
N ILE A 424 18.44 5.92 12.13
CA ILE A 424 17.72 7.20 12.27
C ILE A 424 17.11 7.25 13.67
N VAL A 425 17.54 8.21 14.50
CA VAL A 425 16.99 8.44 15.85
C VAL A 425 16.26 9.78 15.89
N GLY A 426 14.95 9.75 16.06
CA GLY A 426 14.09 10.93 16.16
C GLY A 426 13.50 11.10 17.56
N THR A 427 13.12 12.33 17.91
CA THR A 427 12.33 12.58 19.13
C THR A 427 10.88 12.17 18.91
N ILE A 428 10.20 11.76 19.99
CA ILE A 428 8.76 11.50 19.96
C ILE A 428 8.03 12.86 20.08
N PRO A 429 7.30 13.30 19.04
CA PRO A 429 6.75 14.66 19.00
C PRO A 429 5.53 14.83 19.91
N THR A 430 4.89 13.74 20.33
CA THR A 430 3.64 13.79 21.12
C THR A 430 3.59 12.64 22.10
N ASP A 431 3.38 12.96 23.37
CA ASP A 431 3.12 11.96 24.41
C ASP A 431 1.76 11.32 24.19
N ARG A 432 1.71 10.00 24.26
CA ARG A 432 0.45 9.28 24.19
C ARG A 432 -0.05 8.93 25.58
N SER A 433 -1.33 9.21 25.82
CA SER A 433 -2.09 8.60 26.91
C SER A 433 -3.06 7.58 26.33
N GLY A 434 -3.24 6.45 27.00
CA GLY A 434 -4.17 5.41 26.57
C GLY A 434 -3.83 4.03 27.13
N ASP A 435 -4.67 3.06 26.82
CA ASP A 435 -4.68 1.77 27.51
C ASP A 435 -3.75 0.72 26.90
N SER A 436 -2.89 1.08 25.94
CA SER A 436 -2.07 0.09 25.22
C SER A 436 -1.10 -0.67 26.13
N ALA A 437 -0.63 -0.07 27.23
CA ALA A 437 0.16 -0.79 28.24
C ALA A 437 -0.64 -1.94 28.86
N ARG A 438 -1.85 -1.64 29.34
CA ARG A 438 -2.78 -2.62 29.91
C ARG A 438 -3.14 -3.69 28.88
N TRP A 439 -3.42 -3.30 27.63
CA TRP A 439 -3.77 -4.25 26.59
C TRP A 439 -2.58 -5.11 26.15
N ALA A 440 -1.35 -4.59 26.16
CA ALA A 440 -0.16 -5.38 25.92
C ALA A 440 -0.01 -6.50 26.96
N GLU A 441 -0.15 -6.17 28.25
CA GLU A 441 -0.11 -7.16 29.34
C GLU A 441 -1.18 -8.23 29.19
N VAL A 442 -2.44 -7.83 28.91
CA VAL A 442 -3.55 -8.74 28.63
C VAL A 442 -3.24 -9.66 27.44
N CYS A 443 -2.72 -9.10 26.35
CA CYS A 443 -2.41 -9.89 25.16
C CYS A 443 -1.31 -10.90 25.42
N GLU A 444 -0.27 -10.53 26.16
CA GLU A 444 0.81 -11.44 26.57
C GLU A 444 0.29 -12.58 27.43
N ALA A 445 -0.54 -12.28 28.43
CA ALA A 445 -1.11 -13.30 29.30
C ALA A 445 -2.00 -14.28 28.54
N LEU A 446 -2.86 -13.77 27.65
CA LEU A 446 -3.70 -14.63 26.80
C LEU A 446 -2.85 -15.47 25.83
N ALA A 447 -1.78 -14.90 25.26
CA ALA A 447 -0.87 -15.66 24.41
C ALA A 447 -0.17 -16.79 25.18
N GLN A 448 0.25 -16.55 26.43
CA GLN A 448 0.81 -17.59 27.30
C GLN A 448 -0.22 -18.69 27.64
N ILE A 449 -1.48 -18.31 27.88
CA ILE A 449 -2.55 -19.27 28.16
C ILE A 449 -2.88 -20.09 26.91
N GLN A 450 -2.82 -19.50 25.71
CA GLN A 450 -3.12 -20.16 24.44
C GLN A 450 -2.33 -21.47 24.24
N ASP A 451 -1.07 -21.51 24.68
CA ASP A 451 -0.20 -22.69 24.59
C ASP A 451 -0.66 -23.87 25.50
N HIS A 452 -1.64 -23.63 26.36
CA HIS A 452 -2.16 -24.60 27.32
C HIS A 452 -3.64 -24.94 27.10
N VAL A 453 -4.31 -24.32 26.12
CA VAL A 453 -5.72 -24.58 25.83
C VAL A 453 -5.93 -24.90 24.34
N PRO A 454 -6.86 -25.81 24.00
CA PRO A 454 -7.15 -26.16 22.61
C PRO A 454 -8.09 -25.17 21.92
N VAL A 455 -8.75 -24.29 22.67
CA VAL A 455 -9.67 -23.27 22.14
C VAL A 455 -8.86 -22.07 21.69
N LEU A 456 -9.16 -21.54 20.50
CA LEU A 456 -8.55 -20.30 20.02
C LEU A 456 -9.05 -19.12 20.87
N LEU A 457 -8.12 -18.45 21.55
CA LEU A 457 -8.37 -17.25 22.32
C LEU A 457 -8.30 -16.04 21.40
N THR A 458 -9.31 -15.19 21.49
CA THR A 458 -9.39 -13.92 20.75
C THR A 458 -9.73 -12.80 21.71
N MET A 459 -9.27 -11.59 21.40
CA MET A 459 -9.59 -10.40 22.17
C MET A 459 -11.10 -10.12 22.15
N PRO A 460 -11.72 -9.79 23.29
CA PRO A 460 -13.13 -9.47 23.36
C PRO A 460 -13.39 -8.00 22.98
N ALA A 461 -14.65 -7.65 22.72
CA ALA A 461 -15.06 -6.27 22.49
C ALA A 461 -14.94 -5.41 23.75
N GLU A 462 -15.24 -5.99 24.90
CA GLU A 462 -15.12 -5.36 26.21
C GLU A 462 -14.47 -6.34 27.18
N MET A 463 -13.75 -5.81 28.18
CA MET A 463 -13.13 -6.60 29.23
C MET A 463 -13.21 -5.89 30.57
N SER A 464 -13.79 -6.57 31.55
CA SER A 464 -13.84 -6.09 32.92
C SER A 464 -12.45 -6.15 33.60
N VAL A 465 -12.30 -5.41 34.70
CA VAL A 465 -11.06 -5.44 35.49
C VAL A 465 -10.86 -6.82 36.13
N ASP A 466 -11.94 -7.49 36.52
CA ASP A 466 -11.88 -8.80 37.15
C ASP A 466 -11.46 -9.88 36.14
N GLU A 467 -12.01 -9.86 34.92
CA GLU A 467 -11.57 -10.75 33.84
C GLU A 467 -10.09 -10.56 33.52
N ALA A 468 -9.63 -9.31 33.39
CA ALA A 468 -8.22 -9.03 33.15
C ALA A 468 -7.35 -9.57 34.29
N ARG A 469 -7.78 -9.44 35.55
CA ARG A 469 -7.06 -9.97 36.73
C ARG A 469 -7.00 -11.49 36.70
N ASP A 470 -8.09 -12.17 36.37
CA ASP A 470 -8.16 -13.62 36.31
C ASP A 470 -7.26 -14.17 35.18
N ILE A 471 -7.22 -13.48 34.04
CA ILE A 471 -6.30 -13.77 32.93
C ILE A 471 -4.85 -13.62 33.40
N MET A 472 -4.49 -12.52 34.07
CA MET A 472 -3.14 -12.33 34.60
C MET A 472 -2.76 -13.42 35.61
N PHE A 473 -3.69 -13.77 36.49
CA PHE A 473 -3.50 -14.82 37.49
C PHE A 473 -3.26 -16.19 36.83
N ALA A 474 -4.09 -16.56 35.86
CA ALA A 474 -3.97 -17.81 35.13
C ALA A 474 -2.64 -17.87 34.34
N ALA A 475 -2.24 -16.79 33.68
CA ALA A 475 -0.98 -16.70 32.94
C ALA A 475 0.26 -16.93 33.84
N LYS A 476 0.28 -16.30 35.03
CA LYS A 476 1.34 -16.52 36.03
C LYS A 476 1.40 -17.98 36.49
N LEU A 477 0.25 -18.61 36.73
CA LEU A 477 0.21 -20.02 37.10
C LEU A 477 0.73 -20.91 35.97
N VAL A 478 0.25 -20.74 34.75
CA VAL A 478 0.69 -21.62 33.65
C VAL A 478 2.17 -21.46 33.31
N SER A 479 2.74 -20.26 33.48
CA SER A 479 4.19 -20.02 33.38
C SER A 479 5.01 -20.57 34.55
N GLY A 480 4.36 -21.22 35.53
CA GLY A 480 5.02 -21.91 36.65
C GLY A 480 5.34 -20.99 37.84
N GLN A 481 4.85 -19.75 37.83
CA GLN A 481 5.05 -18.82 38.95
C GLN A 481 4.09 -19.15 40.09
N ALA A 482 4.57 -18.99 41.32
CA ALA A 482 3.73 -19.03 42.51
C ALA A 482 3.01 -17.69 42.70
N VAL A 483 1.70 -17.72 42.90
CA VAL A 483 0.87 -16.51 42.98
C VAL A 483 0.19 -16.42 44.35
N PRO A 484 0.36 -15.32 45.10
CA PRO A 484 -0.39 -15.08 46.33
C PRO A 484 -1.90 -15.05 46.05
N THR A 485 -2.67 -15.64 46.93
CA THR A 485 -4.14 -15.67 46.88
C THR A 485 -4.71 -15.19 48.19
N LEU A 486 -5.69 -14.30 48.13
CA LEU A 486 -6.38 -13.82 49.32
C LEU A 486 -7.11 -14.97 50.02
N LYS A 487 -7.18 -14.86 51.35
CA LYS A 487 -7.99 -15.73 52.20
C LYS A 487 -9.41 -15.83 51.65
N SER A 488 -9.85 -17.06 51.35
CA SER A 488 -11.22 -17.31 50.88
C SER A 488 -12.19 -17.60 52.03
N GLU A 489 -13.48 -17.52 51.73
CA GLU A 489 -14.54 -18.02 52.62
C GLU A 489 -14.39 -19.53 52.89
N PRO A 490 -15.00 -20.06 53.98
CA PRO A 490 -15.00 -21.47 54.27
C PRO A 490 -15.60 -22.31 53.14
N PHE A 491 -14.94 -23.41 52.79
CA PHE A 491 -15.36 -24.28 51.69
C PHE A 491 -15.36 -25.76 52.08
N THR A 492 -16.11 -26.57 51.32
CA THR A 492 -16.25 -28.00 51.56
C THR A 492 -15.28 -28.79 50.69
N VAL A 493 -14.64 -29.79 51.30
CA VAL A 493 -13.76 -30.74 50.62
C VAL A 493 -14.26 -32.16 50.84
N TYR A 494 -13.99 -33.04 49.88
CA TYR A 494 -14.40 -34.44 49.91
C TYR A 494 -13.21 -35.35 50.18
N HIS A 495 -13.43 -36.34 51.04
CA HIS A 495 -12.43 -37.31 51.45
C HIS A 495 -12.77 -38.68 50.88
N ASP A 496 -11.76 -39.51 50.60
CA ASP A 496 -12.02 -40.91 50.32
C ASP A 496 -12.47 -41.64 51.58
N VAL A 497 -13.24 -42.70 51.41
CA VAL A 497 -13.79 -43.54 52.49
C VAL A 497 -12.69 -44.31 53.24
N ASN A 498 -11.44 -44.21 52.80
CA ASN A 498 -10.30 -44.77 53.52
C ASN A 498 -9.98 -43.91 54.75
N PRO A 499 -9.55 -44.52 55.88
CA PRO A 499 -9.20 -43.76 57.07
C PRO A 499 -8.10 -42.74 56.74
N PRO A 500 -8.29 -41.46 57.11
CA PRO A 500 -7.31 -40.43 56.79
C PRO A 500 -5.99 -40.71 57.51
N GLU A 501 -4.86 -40.46 56.85
CA GLU A 501 -3.52 -40.63 57.45
C GLU A 501 -3.32 -39.76 58.71
N ILE A 502 -4.11 -38.70 58.87
CA ILE A 502 -4.09 -37.80 60.02
C ILE A 502 -5.50 -37.67 60.60
N ALA A 503 -5.62 -37.79 61.92
CA ALA A 503 -6.87 -37.53 62.63
C ALA A 503 -7.32 -36.08 62.42
N ARG A 504 -8.53 -35.91 61.88
CA ARG A 504 -9.17 -34.62 61.66
C ARG A 504 -9.74 -34.14 62.99
N GLU A 505 -9.24 -33.01 63.51
CA GLU A 505 -9.68 -32.41 64.77
C GLU A 505 -10.25 -31.02 64.51
N ALA A 506 -11.47 -30.77 64.99
CA ALA A 506 -12.09 -29.45 64.87
C ALA A 506 -11.33 -28.43 65.73
N GLY A 507 -11.16 -27.21 65.22
CA GLY A 507 -10.51 -26.12 65.96
C GLY A 507 -8.98 -26.12 65.96
N ARG A 508 -8.32 -27.20 65.51
CA ARG A 508 -6.85 -27.27 65.37
C ARG A 508 -6.39 -26.66 64.04
N THR A 509 -5.22 -26.03 64.05
CA THR A 509 -4.60 -25.42 62.86
C THR A 509 -3.84 -26.46 62.03
N TYR A 510 -4.07 -26.45 60.72
CA TYR A 510 -3.41 -27.30 59.74
C TYR A 510 -2.84 -26.45 58.61
N GLU A 511 -1.78 -26.96 57.98
CA GLU A 511 -1.37 -26.55 56.65
C GLU A 511 -2.11 -27.40 55.63
N PHE A 512 -2.89 -26.75 54.79
CA PHE A 512 -3.70 -27.37 53.75
C PHE A 512 -3.10 -27.15 52.38
N LEU A 513 -3.24 -28.16 51.53
CA LEU A 513 -3.06 -28.11 50.09
C LEU A 513 -4.39 -28.49 49.43
N ALA A 514 -5.09 -27.53 48.83
CA ALA A 514 -6.33 -27.77 48.11
C ALA A 514 -6.12 -27.70 46.61
N ILE A 515 -6.68 -28.66 45.86
CA ILE A 515 -6.67 -28.64 44.40
C ILE A 515 -7.91 -27.92 43.89
N LYS A 516 -7.72 -26.83 43.13
CA LYS A 516 -8.79 -26.05 42.50
C LYS A 516 -8.64 -26.06 40.98
N THR A 517 -9.74 -25.81 40.28
CA THR A 517 -9.71 -25.54 38.84
C THR A 517 -9.26 -24.10 38.62
N THR A 518 -8.41 -23.87 37.62
CA THR A 518 -8.09 -22.54 37.12
C THR A 518 -8.93 -22.30 35.87
N THR A 519 -9.89 -21.38 35.97
CA THR A 519 -10.72 -20.92 34.85
C THR A 519 -10.46 -19.44 34.59
N ILE A 520 -10.71 -19.02 33.35
CA ILE A 520 -10.81 -17.61 32.97
C ILE A 520 -12.16 -17.38 32.31
N SER A 521 -12.73 -16.19 32.49
CA SER A 521 -13.87 -15.72 31.70
C SER A 521 -13.36 -14.86 30.55
N LEU A 522 -13.79 -15.18 29.33
CA LEU A 522 -13.45 -14.41 28.13
C LEU A 522 -14.65 -14.38 27.19
N ALA A 523 -15.13 -13.19 26.83
CA ALA A 523 -16.31 -12.97 25.97
C ALA A 523 -17.57 -13.73 26.46
N GLY A 524 -17.76 -13.82 27.77
CA GLY A 524 -18.88 -14.54 28.39
C GLY A 524 -18.75 -16.07 28.37
N GLN A 525 -17.62 -16.61 27.92
CA GLN A 525 -17.30 -18.03 27.98
C GLN A 525 -16.31 -18.31 29.10
N GLU A 526 -16.60 -19.33 29.92
CA GLU A 526 -15.66 -19.84 30.90
C GLU A 526 -14.74 -20.90 30.26
N ILE A 527 -13.43 -20.69 30.37
CA ILE A 527 -12.40 -21.53 29.75
C ILE A 527 -11.57 -22.16 30.87
N THR A 528 -11.52 -23.49 30.91
CA THR A 528 -10.65 -24.22 31.84
C THR A 528 -9.23 -24.24 31.32
N VAL A 529 -8.32 -23.61 32.07
CA VAL A 529 -6.89 -23.50 31.73
C VAL A 529 -6.09 -24.64 32.36
N GLY A 530 -6.55 -25.16 33.50
CA GLY A 530 -5.90 -26.29 34.18
C GLY A 530 -6.31 -26.42 35.65
N LYS A 531 -5.44 -27.02 36.44
CA LYS A 531 -5.59 -27.14 37.90
C LYS A 531 -4.50 -26.32 38.60
N ASN A 532 -4.82 -25.78 39.76
CA ASN A 532 -3.85 -25.20 40.68
C ASN A 532 -3.94 -25.83 42.07
N ALA A 533 -2.80 -25.84 42.75
CA ALA A 533 -2.62 -26.27 44.11
C ALA A 533 -2.51 -25.03 44.99
N VAL A 534 -3.39 -24.89 45.97
CA VAL A 534 -3.44 -23.76 46.90
C VAL A 534 -2.96 -24.20 48.27
N PHE A 535 -1.86 -23.62 48.73
CA PHE A 535 -1.28 -23.83 50.06
C PHE A 535 -1.76 -22.73 51.01
N PHE A 536 -2.34 -23.08 52.16
CA PHE A 536 -2.82 -22.11 53.15
C PHE A 536 -2.89 -22.71 54.55
N LEU A 537 -2.88 -21.87 55.59
CA LEU A 537 -3.21 -22.29 56.96
C LEU A 537 -4.73 -22.25 57.14
N GLY A 538 -5.30 -23.25 57.79
CA GLY A 538 -6.73 -23.31 58.06
C GLY A 538 -7.07 -24.19 59.25
N ARG A 539 -8.37 -24.37 59.50
CA ARG A 539 -8.89 -25.36 60.46
C ARG A 539 -10.16 -26.03 59.95
N TYR A 540 -10.42 -27.25 60.43
CA TYR A 540 -11.70 -27.90 60.21
C TYR A 540 -12.79 -27.24 61.09
N LEU A 541 -13.90 -26.84 60.47
CA LEU A 541 -15.11 -26.37 61.14
C LEU A 541 -16.08 -27.51 61.41
N GLU A 542 -16.33 -28.32 60.38
CA GLU A 542 -17.28 -29.44 60.40
C GLU A 542 -16.57 -30.66 59.80
N ILE A 543 -16.69 -31.82 60.44
CA ILE A 543 -16.02 -33.06 60.04
C ILE A 543 -17.06 -34.17 59.97
N GLU A 544 -17.23 -34.73 58.77
CA GLU A 544 -18.08 -35.89 58.50
C GLU A 544 -17.25 -37.01 57.87
N GLU A 545 -17.83 -38.21 57.75
CA GLU A 545 -17.11 -39.40 57.29
C GLU A 545 -16.52 -39.22 55.88
N GLY A 546 -17.26 -38.58 54.96
CA GLY A 546 -16.85 -38.35 53.56
C GLY A 546 -16.61 -36.89 53.15
N LEU A 547 -16.87 -35.91 54.02
CA LEU A 547 -16.66 -34.49 53.71
C LEU A 547 -16.19 -33.71 54.93
N SER A 548 -15.57 -32.55 54.71
CA SER A 548 -15.29 -31.61 55.79
C SER A 548 -15.37 -30.18 55.30
N ARG A 549 -15.76 -29.27 56.19
CA ARG A 549 -15.75 -27.83 55.93
C ARG A 549 -14.51 -27.21 56.54
N ILE A 550 -13.74 -26.49 55.73
CA ILE A 550 -12.47 -25.88 56.12
C ILE A 550 -12.64 -24.36 56.13
N GLU A 551 -12.17 -23.73 57.20
CA GLU A 551 -11.99 -22.27 57.28
C GLU A 551 -10.51 -21.94 57.02
N PRO A 552 -10.19 -21.21 55.93
CA PRO A 552 -8.89 -20.61 55.75
C PRO A 552 -8.60 -19.57 56.85
N LEU A 553 -7.41 -19.61 57.43
CA LEU A 553 -6.94 -18.69 58.47
C LEU A 553 -5.89 -17.70 57.95
N SER A 554 -5.17 -18.04 56.87
CA SER A 554 -4.21 -17.17 56.20
C SER A 554 -4.58 -16.92 54.74
N ASP A 555 -3.91 -15.93 54.14
CA ASP A 555 -3.73 -15.91 52.69
C ASP A 555 -3.01 -17.19 52.24
N GLY A 556 -3.24 -17.57 50.99
CA GLY A 556 -2.65 -18.76 50.40
C GLY A 556 -1.63 -18.45 49.31
N VAL A 557 -0.92 -19.47 48.86
CA VAL A 557 -0.08 -19.43 47.67
C VAL A 557 -0.57 -20.48 46.69
N SER A 558 -0.87 -20.05 45.47
CA SER A 558 -1.29 -20.92 44.37
C SER A 558 -0.12 -21.24 43.45
N VAL A 559 -0.02 -22.50 43.03
CA VAL A 559 0.94 -22.97 42.02
C VAL A 559 0.24 -23.87 41.01
N ARG A 560 0.79 -23.99 39.80
CA ARG A 560 0.29 -24.93 38.79
C ARG A 560 0.34 -26.37 39.31
N TYR A 561 -0.73 -27.12 39.11
CA TYR A 561 -0.81 -28.53 39.48
C TYR A 561 -0.98 -29.41 38.25
N LEU A 562 -0.04 -30.35 38.06
CA LEU A 562 -0.04 -31.31 36.95
C LEU A 562 -0.27 -32.76 37.40
N GLY A 563 -0.52 -32.97 38.70
CA GLY A 563 -0.74 -34.32 39.24
C GLY A 563 -2.17 -34.84 39.06
N GLU A 564 -2.41 -36.04 39.56
CA GLU A 564 -3.65 -36.78 39.35
C GLU A 564 -4.76 -36.46 40.36
N LEU A 565 -4.47 -35.73 41.44
CA LEU A 565 -5.49 -35.39 42.44
C LEU A 565 -6.68 -34.65 41.80
N GLU A 566 -7.87 -35.05 42.20
CA GLU A 566 -9.12 -34.44 41.76
C GLU A 566 -9.30 -33.04 42.38
N VAL A 567 -10.04 -32.19 41.66
CA VAL A 567 -10.47 -30.89 42.18
C VAL A 567 -11.33 -31.13 43.42
N THR A 568 -11.24 -30.25 44.43
CA THR A 568 -11.89 -30.38 45.75
C THR A 568 -11.28 -31.40 46.72
N ARG A 569 -10.19 -32.08 46.33
CA ARG A 569 -9.36 -32.85 47.26
C ARG A 569 -8.45 -31.92 48.06
N VAL A 570 -8.22 -32.29 49.32
CA VAL A 570 -7.28 -31.60 50.19
C VAL A 570 -6.27 -32.58 50.78
N LEU A 571 -5.00 -32.17 50.85
CA LEU A 571 -4.03 -32.78 51.74
C LEU A 571 -3.83 -31.84 52.92
N ALA A 572 -3.68 -32.41 54.11
CA ALA A 572 -3.49 -31.63 55.32
C ALA A 572 -2.28 -32.19 56.07
N ARG A 573 -1.52 -31.31 56.73
CA ARG A 573 -0.59 -31.70 57.80
C ARG A 573 -0.77 -30.79 58.99
N ILE A 574 -0.52 -31.31 60.19
CA ILE A 574 -0.57 -30.51 61.42
C ILE A 574 0.46 -29.40 61.29
N ALA A 575 0.02 -28.15 61.44
CA ALA A 575 0.95 -27.02 61.52
C ALA A 575 1.80 -27.22 62.78
N GLN A 576 3.13 -27.21 62.66
CA GLN A 576 3.99 -27.26 63.83
C GLN A 576 3.69 -26.02 64.68
N GLU A 577 3.32 -26.21 65.95
CA GLU A 577 3.42 -25.14 66.93
C GLU A 577 4.86 -24.68 66.89
N ALA A 578 5.08 -23.41 66.55
CA ALA A 578 6.40 -22.81 66.64
C ALA A 578 6.85 -23.01 68.09
N ALA A 579 7.79 -23.94 68.30
CA ALA A 579 8.53 -23.99 69.54
C ALA A 579 9.17 -22.62 69.69
N ASP A 580 8.89 -21.95 70.80
CA ASP A 580 9.56 -20.72 71.22
C ASP A 580 11.07 -20.93 71.08
N VAL A 581 11.63 -20.43 69.98
CA VAL A 581 13.07 -20.23 69.85
C VAL A 581 13.35 -19.00 70.69
N GLU A 582 13.72 -19.24 71.95
CA GLU A 582 14.44 -18.26 72.77
C GLU A 582 15.60 -17.71 71.93
N LEU A 583 15.43 -16.47 71.46
CA LEU A 583 16.51 -15.67 70.90
C LEU A 583 17.47 -15.33 72.04
N ALA A 584 18.53 -16.13 72.19
CA ALA A 584 19.71 -15.76 72.95
C ALA A 584 20.40 -14.54 72.27
N PRO A 585 20.83 -13.53 73.03
CA PRO A 585 21.50 -12.35 72.47
C PRO A 585 23.01 -12.59 72.30
N GLY A 586 23.55 -12.23 71.12
CA GLY A 586 24.98 -12.26 70.78
C GLY A 586 25.22 -13.08 69.51
N GLU A 587 25.97 -12.65 68.50
CA GLU A 587 27.13 -11.77 68.47
C GLU A 587 27.24 -11.01 67.13
N GLN A 588 27.77 -9.78 67.18
CA GLN A 588 28.28 -9.07 66.02
C GLN A 588 29.42 -9.88 65.37
N GLN A 589 29.32 -10.16 64.07
CA GLN A 589 30.50 -10.44 63.27
C GLN A 589 30.41 -9.76 61.90
N THR A 590 31.48 -9.03 61.66
CA THR A 590 31.82 -8.18 60.52
C THR A 590 31.94 -8.95 59.20
N ASP A 591 31.45 -8.31 58.13
CA ASP A 591 31.83 -8.35 56.70
C ASP A 591 33.15 -9.08 56.30
N PRO A 592 33.25 -9.65 55.07
CA PRO A 592 33.21 -8.82 53.86
C PRO A 592 32.66 -9.42 52.53
N VAL A 593 32.24 -8.47 51.69
CA VAL A 593 32.12 -8.39 50.20
C VAL A 593 33.14 -9.30 49.46
N PRO A 594 32.76 -9.98 48.35
CA PRO A 594 32.61 -9.38 46.99
C PRO A 594 31.19 -9.35 46.44
#